data_AF-A0A9D8LEZ3-F1
#
_entry.id   AF-A0A9D8LEZ3-F1
#
_cell.length_a   1.000
_cell.length_b   1.000
_cell.length_c   1.000
_cell.angle_alpha   90.00
_cell.angle_beta   90.00
_cell.angle_gamma   90.00
#
_symmetry.space_group_name_H-M   'P 1'
#
loop_
_entity.id
_entity.type
_entity.pdbx_description
1 polymer ?
#
loop_
_entity_poly.entity_id
_entity_poly.type
_entity_poly.pdbx_seq_one_letter_code
_entity_poly.pdbx_strand_id
1 'polypeptide(L)' 'VIRFIHFALFEATLLTLHYYLVDTLVLFAFGLAGWRYNRTRQMTTQYRWLYERTGPFTWKARESA' A
#
# COMPACT_ATOMS: atom_id res chain seq x y z
N VAL A 1 6.82 -12.78 -14.53
CA VAL A 1 8.06 -13.18 -15.24
C VAL A 1 9.02 -13.94 -14.32
N ILE A 2 9.37 -13.42 -13.13
CA ILE A 2 10.32 -14.06 -12.20
C ILE A 2 9.92 -15.51 -11.84
N ARG A 3 8.67 -15.76 -11.46
CA ARG A 3 8.19 -17.12 -11.08
C ARG A 3 8.22 -18.12 -12.24
N PHE A 4 7.99 -17.66 -13.48
CA PHE A 4 8.06 -18.51 -14.67
C PHE A 4 9.50 -18.93 -14.96
N ILE A 5 10.46 -18.02 -14.85
CA ILE A 5 11.89 -18.35 -15.01
C ILE A 5 12.35 -19.32 -13.92
N HIS A 6 11.89 -19.14 -12.68
CA HIS A 6 12.22 -20.06 -11.58
C HIS A 6 11.71 -21.49 -11.84
N PHE A 7 10.48 -21.62 -12.36
CA PHE A 7 9.96 -22.93 -12.78
C PHE A 7 10.73 -23.51 -13.97
N ALA A 8 10.95 -22.72 -15.02
CA ALA A 8 11.52 -23.21 -16.29
C ALA A 8 13.01 -23.58 -16.21
N LEU A 9 13.80 -22.87 -15.40
CA LEU A 9 15.25 -23.12 -15.27
C LEU A 9 15.63 -24.00 -14.07
N PHE A 10 14.80 -24.03 -13.01
CA PHE A 10 15.16 -24.68 -11.74
C PHE A 10 14.13 -25.72 -11.28
N GLU A 11 13.16 -26.08 -12.14
CA GLU A 11 12.06 -27.01 -11.85
C GLU A 11 11.26 -26.65 -10.58
N ALA A 12 11.28 -25.38 -10.16
CA ALA A 12 10.59 -24.92 -8.97
C ALA A 12 9.07 -24.87 -9.20
N THR A 13 8.23 -25.21 -8.22
CA THR A 13 6.77 -25.23 -8.38
C THR A 13 6.17 -23.93 -8.94
N LEU A 14 5.50 -24.02 -10.09
CA LEU A 14 4.93 -22.86 -10.80
C LEU A 14 3.78 -22.19 -10.03
N LEU A 15 2.91 -23.01 -9.44
CA LEU A 15 1.71 -22.60 -8.74
C LEU A 15 1.67 -23.27 -7.37
N THR A 16 1.99 -22.49 -6.35
CA THR A 16 1.83 -22.87 -4.95
C THR A 16 0.92 -21.84 -4.31
N LEU A 17 -0.22 -22.29 -3.80
CA LEU A 17 -1.25 -21.41 -3.23
C LEU A 17 -0.69 -20.52 -2.11
N HIS A 18 0.18 -21.06 -1.27
CA HIS A 18 0.85 -20.32 -0.19
C HIS A 18 1.61 -19.10 -0.71
N TYR A 19 2.54 -19.27 -1.66
CA TYR A 19 3.35 -18.16 -2.19
C TYR A 19 2.51 -17.16 -2.96
N TYR A 20 1.49 -17.62 -3.69
CA TYR A 20 0.57 -16.71 -4.37
C TYR A 20 -0.16 -15.78 -3.39
N LEU A 21 -0.64 -16.32 -2.27
CA LEU A 21 -1.32 -15.55 -1.23
C LEU A 21 -0.37 -14.57 -0.54
N VAL A 22 0.86 -15.00 -0.22
CA VAL A 22 1.88 -14.14 0.38
C VAL A 22 2.20 -12.97 -0.54
N ASP A 23 2.52 -13.24 -1.82
CA ASP A 23 2.82 -12.19 -2.80
C ASP A 23 1.66 -11.19 -2.91
N THR A 24 0.43 -11.70 -3.02
CA THR A 24 -0.77 -10.88 -3.13
C THR A 24 -0.94 -10.00 -1.90
N LEU A 25 -0.78 -10.56 -0.69
CA LEU A 25 -0.93 -9.83 0.56
C LEU A 25 0.14 -8.76 0.72
N VAL A 26 1.38 -9.06 0.34
CA VAL A 26 2.49 -8.10 0.33
C VAL A 26 2.18 -6.93 -0.63
N LEU A 27 1.80 -7.22 -1.87
CA LEU A 27 1.43 -6.20 -2.85
C LEU A 27 0.25 -5.35 -2.37
N PHE A 28 -0.76 -5.99 -1.77
CA PHE A 28 -1.94 -5.31 -1.24
C PHE A 28 -1.58 -4.40 -0.06
N ALA A 29 -0.70 -4.85 0.84
CA ALA A 29 -0.23 -4.04 1.97
C ALA A 29 0.50 -2.78 1.48
N PHE A 30 1.42 -2.91 0.52
CA PHE A 30 2.11 -1.76 -0.06
C PHE A 30 1.18 -0.83 -0.84
N GLY A 31 0.24 -1.39 -1.62
CA GLY A 31 -0.75 -0.62 -2.36
C GLY A 31 -1.65 0.20 -1.43
N LEU A 32 -2.18 -0.43 -0.38
CA LEU A 32 -3.00 0.24 0.64
C LEU A 32 -2.22 1.29 1.42
N ALA A 33 -0.99 0.98 1.84
CA ALA A 33 -0.14 1.93 2.54
C ALA A 33 0.14 3.16 1.66
N GLY A 34 0.55 2.95 0.40
CA GLY A 34 0.81 4.03 -0.56
C GLY A 34 -0.44 4.87 -0.83
N TRP A 35 -1.60 4.23 -1.02
CA TRP A 35 -2.88 4.93 -1.17
C TRP A 35 -3.23 5.77 0.05
N ARG A 36 -3.12 5.19 1.27
CA ARG A 36 -3.44 5.86 2.53
C ARG A 36 -2.52 7.04 2.81
N TYR A 37 -1.24 6.91 2.46
CA TYR A 37 -0.24 7.97 2.56
C TYR A 37 -0.57 9.14 1.64
N ASN A 38 -0.84 8.87 0.36
CA ASN A 38 -1.18 9.90 -0.61
C ASN A 38 -2.51 10.57 -0.30
N ARG A 39 -3.51 9.83 0.17
CA ARG A 39 -4.79 10.40 0.63
C ARG A 39 -4.60 11.33 1.82
N THR A 40 -3.72 10.99 2.76
CA THR A 40 -3.35 11.88 3.87
C THR A 40 -2.70 13.17 3.37
N ARG A 41 -1.75 13.06 2.44
CA ARG A 41 -1.15 14.25 1.81
C ARG A 41 -2.21 15.10 1.12
N GLN A 42 -3.05 14.53 0.27
CA GLN A 42 -4.09 15.27 -0.45
C GLN A 42 -5.04 16.01 0.50
N MET A 43 -5.56 15.35 1.55
CA MET A 43 -6.46 15.98 2.51
C MET A 43 -5.80 17.16 3.23
N THR A 44 -4.55 16.98 3.64
CA THR A 44 -3.82 18.00 4.42
C THR A 44 -3.25 19.13 3.56
N THR A 45 -3.05 18.92 2.26
CA THR A 45 -2.59 19.96 1.34
C THR A 45 -3.74 20.73 0.70
N GLN A 46 -4.73 20.02 0.13
CA GLN A 46 -5.85 20.63 -0.58
C GLN A 46 -6.87 21.24 0.38
N TYR A 47 -7.15 20.58 1.50
CA TYR A 47 -8.12 21.05 2.51
C TYR A 47 -7.43 21.53 3.78
N ARG A 48 -6.28 22.19 3.64
CA ARG A 48 -5.44 22.66 4.77
C ARG A 48 -6.15 23.58 5.77
N TRP A 49 -7.26 24.20 5.36
CA TRP A 49 -8.09 25.05 6.23
C TRP A 49 -8.97 24.22 7.16
N LEU A 50 -9.38 23.01 6.74
CA LEU A 50 -10.28 22.14 7.47
C LEU A 50 -9.56 21.01 8.19
N TYR A 51 -8.39 20.58 7.71
CA TYR A 51 -7.69 19.41 8.24
C TYR A 51 -6.20 19.69 8.48
N GLU A 52 -5.68 19.08 9.54
CA GLU A 52 -4.24 19.05 9.85
C GLU A 52 -3.68 17.64 9.95
N ARG A 53 -2.42 17.48 9.53
CA ARG A 53 -1.76 16.18 9.48
C ARG A 53 -1.36 15.75 10.89
N THR A 54 -1.79 14.57 11.33
CA THR A 54 -1.36 13.98 12.60
C THR A 54 -0.25 12.95 12.42
N GLY A 55 -0.08 12.42 11.21
CA GLY A 55 0.98 11.46 10.91
C GLY A 55 1.08 11.13 9.41
N PRO A 56 1.95 10.17 9.03
CA PRO A 56 2.11 9.77 7.63
C PRO A 56 0.81 9.22 7.02
N PHE A 57 -0.02 8.56 7.84
CA PHE A 57 -1.25 7.92 7.44
C PHE A 57 -2.49 8.48 8.15
N THR A 58 -2.41 9.61 8.85
CA THR A 58 -3.54 10.13 9.62
C THR A 58 -3.60 11.65 9.56
N TRP A 59 -4.81 12.18 9.66
CA TRP A 59 -5.10 13.59 9.78
C TRP A 59 -6.29 13.76 10.71
N LYS A 60 -6.47 14.96 11.26
CA LYS A 60 -7.64 15.31 12.07
C LYS A 60 -8.26 16.61 11.57
N ALA A 61 -9.53 16.83 11.90
CA ALA A 61 -10.18 18.11 11.67
C ALA A 61 -9.46 19.18 12.48
N ARG A 62 -9.29 20.34 11.87
CA ARG A 62 -8.74 21.51 12.53
C ARG A 62 -9.84 22.06 13.45
N GLU A 63 -9.51 22.26 14.71
CA GLU A 63 -10.43 22.84 15.68
C GLU A 63 -10.56 24.32 15.33
N SER A 64 -11.67 24.70 14.71
CA SER A 64 -12.01 26.10 14.48
C SER A 64 -12.39 26.71 15.83
N ALA A 65 -11.51 27.52 16.39
CA ALA A 65 -11.83 28.41 17.51
C ALA A 65 -12.79 29.51 17.06
#